data_AF-A0A497AS54-F1
#
_entry.id   AF-A0A497AS54-F1
#
_cell.length_a   1.000
_cell.length_b   1.000
_cell.length_c   1.000
_cell.angle_alpha   90.00
_cell.angle_beta   90.00
_cell.angle_gamma   90.00
#
_symmetry.space_group_name_H-M   'P 1'
#
loop_
_entity.id
_entity.type
_entity.pdbx_description
1 polymer ?
#
loop_
_entity_poly.entity_id
_entity_poly.type
_entity_poly.pdbx_seq_one_letter_code
_entity_poly.pdbx_strand_id
1 'polypeptide(L)' 'MQAYRVETVVTQNGVLTLKGIPFRAGDKVEVIILSYPHKRKGEKPYPLRGKPVHYVAPFDSVAENEWEVMR' A
#
# COMPACT_ATOMS: atom_id res chain seq x y z
N MET A 1 15.64 -21.82 -9.04
CA MET A 1 16.15 -20.45 -8.86
C MET A 1 16.01 -20.07 -7.40
N GLN A 2 17.07 -19.55 -6.78
CA GLN A 2 17.03 -19.03 -5.40
C GLN A 2 16.95 -17.50 -5.49
N ALA A 3 15.90 -16.91 -4.90
CA ALA A 3 15.68 -15.48 -4.93
C ALA A 3 16.15 -14.85 -3.62
N TYR A 4 16.91 -13.76 -3.72
CA TYR A 4 17.31 -12.94 -2.59
C TYR A 4 16.67 -11.56 -2.72
N ARG A 5 15.86 -11.17 -1.73
CA ARG A 5 15.14 -9.89 -1.74
C ARG A 5 15.87 -8.87 -0.87
N VAL A 6 16.15 -7.70 -1.44
CA VAL A 6 16.64 -6.52 -0.72
C VAL A 6 15.73 -5.36 -1.04
N GLU A 7 15.30 -4.64 -0.01
CA GLU A 7 14.54 -3.40 -0.15
C GLU A 7 15.47 -2.20 -0.01
N THR A 8 15.44 -1.30 -0.97
CA THR A 8 16.23 -0.07 -0.96
C THR A 8 15.48 1.03 -1.71
N VAL A 9 15.83 2.29 -1.44
CA VAL A 9 15.23 3.46 -2.07
C VAL A 9 16.13 3.94 -3.20
N VAL A 10 15.55 4.16 -4.37
CA VAL A 10 16.27 4.75 -5.51
C VAL A 10 16.67 6.18 -5.16
N THR A 11 17.96 6.49 -5.29
CA THR A 11 18.52 7.82 -5.01
C THR A 11 18.28 8.79 -6.19
N GLN A 12 18.52 10.08 -5.99
CA GLN A 12 18.20 11.15 -6.95
C GLN A 12 18.74 10.92 -8.38
N ASN A 13 19.81 10.14 -8.53
CA ASN A 13 20.45 9.90 -9.82
C ASN A 13 19.94 8.64 -10.53
N GLY A 14 18.89 8.00 -10.02
CA GLY A 14 18.38 6.73 -10.58
C GLY A 14 19.30 5.53 -10.35
N VAL A 15 20.38 5.70 -9.59
CA VAL A 15 21.35 4.64 -9.28
C VAL A 15 20.89 3.85 -8.06
N LEU A 16 20.90 2.53 -8.21
CA LEU A 16 20.67 1.55 -7.14
C LEU A 16 21.99 0.86 -6.79
N THR A 17 22.42 0.95 -5.53
CA THR A 17 23.59 0.22 -5.04
C THR A 17 23.15 -0.86 -4.06
N LEU A 18 23.29 -2.13 -4.46
CA LEU A 18 23.05 -3.28 -3.59
C LEU A 18 24.36 -3.67 -2.90
N LYS A 19 24.34 -3.76 -1.56
CA LYS A 19 25.51 -4.15 -0.74
C LYS A 19 25.18 -5.41 0.07
N GLY A 20 26.19 -6.24 0.33
CA GLY A 20 26.05 -7.42 1.19
C GLY A 20 25.16 -8.54 0.60
N ILE A 21 25.12 -8.67 -0.72
CA ILE A 21 24.38 -9.76 -1.37
C ILE A 21 25.16 -11.09 -1.24
N PRO A 22 24.49 -12.23 -1.05
CA PRO A 22 25.13 -13.52 -0.81
C PRO A 22 25.61 -14.20 -2.11
N PHE A 23 26.17 -13.42 -3.04
CA PHE A 23 26.70 -13.90 -4.31
C PHE A 23 28.21 -13.62 -4.41
N ARG A 24 28.91 -14.46 -5.14
CA ARG A 24 30.36 -14.38 -5.33
C ARG A 24 30.70 -13.67 -6.64
N ALA A 25 31.95 -13.23 -6.75
CA ALA A 25 32.45 -12.67 -8.01
C ALA A 25 32.37 -13.72 -9.13
N GLY A 26 31.79 -13.33 -10.26
CA GLY A 26 31.59 -14.21 -11.42
C GLY A 26 30.22 -14.91 -11.46
N ASP A 27 29.43 -14.82 -10.38
CA ASP A 27 28.07 -15.37 -10.40
C ASP A 27 27.18 -14.60 -11.38
N LYS A 28 26.52 -15.32 -12.29
CA LYS A 28 25.48 -14.74 -13.14
C LYS A 28 24.21 -14.55 -12.31
N VAL A 29 23.80 -13.30 -12.14
CA VAL A 29 22.59 -12.93 -11.39
C VAL A 29 21.58 -12.19 -12.29
N GLU A 30 20.31 -12.34 -11.96
CA GLU A 30 19.21 -11.56 -12.55
C GLU A 30 18.69 -10.57 -11.50
N VAL A 31 18.38 -9.34 -11.92
CA VAL A 31 17.88 -8.29 -11.03
C VAL A 31 16.46 -7.94 -11.42
N ILE A 32 15.52 -8.09 -10.48
CA ILE A 32 14.11 -7.73 -10.65
C ILE A 32 13.80 -6.52 -9.78
N ILE A 33 13.29 -5.44 -10.39
CA ILE A 33 12.92 -4.21 -9.70
C ILE A 33 11.39 -4.16 -9.61
N LEU A 34 10.87 -4.12 -8.38
CA LEU A 34 9.44 -3.91 -8.11
C LEU A 34 9.24 -2.49 -7.58
N SER A 35 8.47 -1.68 -8.31
CA SER A 35 8.06 -0.37 -7.81
C SER A 35 6.90 -0.54 -6.84
N TYR A 36 7.06 0.03 -5.64
CA TYR A 36 5.96 0.18 -4.70
C TYR A 36 5.44 1.61 -4.81
N PRO A 37 4.12 1.84 -4.83
CA PRO A 37 3.59 3.19 -4.71
C PRO A 37 4.15 3.78 -3.43
N HIS A 38 4.70 5.00 -3.53
CA HIS A 38 5.16 5.72 -2.36
C HIS A 38 3.95 5.81 -1.43
N LYS A 39 3.97 5.09 -0.30
CA LYS A 39 2.94 5.27 0.73
C LYS A 39 3.03 6.74 1.09
N ARG A 40 2.05 7.54 0.65
CA ARG A 40 1.94 8.94 1.06
C ARG A 40 2.00 8.91 2.58
N LYS A 41 3.10 9.40 3.16
CA LYS A 41 3.19 9.69 4.60
C LYS A 41 2.08 10.69 4.91
N GLY A 42 0.88 10.21 5.24
CA GLY A 42 -0.28 11.09 5.42
C GLY A 42 -1.63 10.42 5.21
N GLU A 43 -1.73 9.39 4.37
CA GLU A 43 -2.96 8.60 4.31
C GLU A 43 -2.99 7.70 5.54
N LYS A 44 -3.62 8.17 6.61
CA LYS A 44 -3.91 7.34 7.78
C LYS A 44 -4.73 6.16 7.28
N PRO A 45 -4.20 4.92 7.32
CA PRO A 45 -5.05 3.78 7.11
C PRO A 45 -6.12 3.86 8.22
N TYR A 46 -7.39 3.85 7.83
CA TYR A 46 -8.55 3.97 8.73
C TYR A 46 -8.76 5.39 9.32
N PRO A 47 -9.32 6.35 8.55
CA PRO A 47 -9.53 7.74 8.99
C PRO A 47 -10.49 7.89 10.18
N LEU A 48 -11.31 6.85 10.44
CA LEU A 48 -12.27 6.79 11.55
C LEU A 48 -11.73 6.04 12.78
N ARG A 49 -10.54 5.42 12.71
CA ARG A 49 -9.97 4.66 13.83
C ARG A 49 -9.73 5.57 15.04
N GLY A 50 -10.32 5.22 16.18
CA GLY A 50 -10.22 5.98 17.43
C GLY A 50 -11.11 7.22 17.50
N LYS A 51 -11.95 7.48 16.48
CA LYS A 51 -12.96 8.53 16.55
C LYS A 51 -14.30 7.91 16.99
N PRO A 52 -14.97 8.46 18.01
CA PRO A 52 -16.33 8.04 18.33
C PRO A 52 -17.25 8.41 17.16
N VAL A 53 -18.02 7.44 16.69
CA VAL A 53 -19.05 7.63 15.66
C VAL A 53 -20.41 7.56 16.33
N HIS A 54 -21.25 8.56 16.09
CA HIS A 54 -22.61 8.60 16.59
C HIS A 54 -23.57 8.39 15.42
N TYR A 55 -24.46 7.41 15.55
CA TYR A 55 -25.55 7.20 14.62
C TYR A 55 -26.73 8.03 15.09
N VAL A 56 -27.16 8.97 14.24
CA VAL A 56 -28.41 9.69 14.46
C VAL A 56 -29.55 8.76 14.06
N ALA A 57 -30.46 8.49 15.00
CA ALA A 57 -31.66 7.68 14.80
C ALA A 57 -31.42 6.34 14.06
N PRO A 58 -30.60 5.44 14.63
CA PRO A 58 -30.14 4.21 13.94
C PRO A 58 -31.26 3.20 13.63
N PHE A 59 -32.45 3.40 14.20
CA PHE A 59 -33.61 2.52 14.06
C PHE A 59 -34.78 3.19 13.33
N ASP A 60 -34.62 4.44 12.90
CA ASP A 60 -35.62 5.06 12.03
C ASP A 60 -35.70 4.27 10.73
N SER A 61 -36.91 4.20 10.15
CA SER A 61 -37.06 3.50 8.88
C SER A 61 -36.14 4.14 7.85
N VAL A 62 -35.58 3.30 6.97
CA VAL A 62 -34.86 3.80 5.80
C VAL A 62 -35.81 4.72 5.02
N ALA A 63 -35.29 5.69 4.28
CA ALA A 63 -36.11 6.53 3.41
C ALA A 63 -36.69 5.68 2.26
N GLU A 64 -37.73 4.90 2.55
CA GLU A 64 -38.37 3.92 1.66
C GLU A 64 -38.77 4.57 0.32
N ASN A 65 -39.20 5.82 0.40
CA ASN A 65 -39.55 6.71 -0.70
C ASN A 65 -38.36 7.26 -1.53
N GLU A 66 -37.12 7.06 -1.09
CA GLU A 66 -35.90 7.47 -1.81
C GLU A 66 -35.22 6.31 -2.54
N TRP A 67 -35.76 5.09 -2.42
CA TRP A 67 -35.25 3.94 -3.17
C TRP A 67 -35.65 4.06 -4.64
N GLU A 68 -34.67 4.06 -5.54
CA GLU A 68 -34.92 4.11 -6.99
C GLU A 68 -35.81 2.97 -7.49
N VAL A 69 -35.84 1.84 -6.78
CA VAL A 69 -36.67 0.67 -7.11
C VAL A 69 -38.17 0.95 -6.91
N MET A 70 -38.55 1.95 -6.11
CA MET A 70 -39.94 2.37 -5.92
C MET A 70 -40.39 3.46 -6.92
N ARG A 71 -39.55 3.81 -7.91
CA ARG A 71 -39.84 4.84 -8.92
C ARG A 71 -40.29 4.27 -10.26
#